data_AF-A0A935XXL5-F1
#
_entry.id   AF-A0A935XXL5-F1
#
_cell.length_a   1.000
_cell.length_b   1.000
_cell.length_c   1.000
_cell.angle_alpha   90.00
_cell.angle_beta   90.00
_cell.angle_gamma   90.00
#
_symmetry.space_group_name_H-M   'P 1'
#
loop_
_entity.id
_entity.type
_entity.pdbx_description
1 polymer ?
#
loop_
_entity_poly.entity_id
_entity_poly.type
_entity_poly.pdbx_seq_one_letter_code
_entity_poly.pdbx_strand_id
1 'polypeptide(L)'
;MSAPCLPLRKLTAALAAAALLGGCAGVLQRVDFAPGTPRADVLARLGPPGRVVALADGERLQYSQQPAGQFAYMVDLDRSGRVVQARQVLTGNEFARVRPGEWTRADVEREFGRPAMVERTGDWAGDVLTYRWNDGSDMFFWVYLDSGNVVRRTQQGMEFINAPNRD
;
A
#
# COMPACT_ATOMS: atom_id res chain seq x y z
N MET A 1 -27.61 -41.40 33.22
CA MET A 1 -26.83 -40.20 32.84
C MET A 1 -27.54 -39.55 31.66
N SER A 2 -28.34 -38.52 31.92
CA SER A 2 -29.17 -37.84 30.91
C SER A 2 -28.40 -36.66 30.33
N ALA A 3 -28.28 -36.59 29.00
CA ALA A 3 -27.65 -35.46 28.30
C ALA A 3 -28.66 -34.31 28.16
N PRO A 4 -28.28 -33.05 28.46
CA PRO A 4 -29.17 -31.89 28.27
C PRO A 4 -29.25 -31.52 26.78
N CYS A 5 -30.48 -31.43 26.28
CA CYS A 5 -30.80 -30.94 24.93
C CYS A 5 -30.93 -29.42 24.98
N LEU A 6 -29.93 -28.68 24.48
CA LEU A 6 -30.02 -27.22 24.38
C LEU A 6 -30.88 -26.80 23.17
N PRO A 7 -31.74 -25.79 23.31
CA PRO A 7 -32.72 -25.41 22.29
C PRO A 7 -32.08 -24.76 21.05
N LEU A 8 -32.37 -25.37 19.89
CA LEU A 8 -31.90 -25.04 18.53
C LEU A 8 -32.07 -23.55 18.12
N ARG A 9 -32.97 -22.81 18.78
CA ARG A 9 -33.25 -21.39 18.52
C ARG A 9 -32.14 -20.42 18.93
N LYS A 10 -31.23 -20.81 19.84
CA LYS A 10 -30.10 -19.94 20.26
C LYS A 10 -28.88 -20.07 19.35
N LEU A 11 -28.83 -21.11 18.50
CA LEU A 11 -27.71 -21.35 17.59
C LEU A 11 -27.78 -20.51 16.31
N THR A 12 -28.98 -20.11 15.87
CA THR A 12 -29.15 -19.32 14.63
C THR A 12 -28.75 -17.85 14.79
N ALA A 13 -28.92 -17.26 15.98
CA ALA A 13 -28.52 -15.87 16.24
C ALA A 13 -26.99 -15.68 16.32
N ALA A 14 -26.25 -16.72 16.70
CA ALA A 14 -24.80 -16.65 16.81
C ALA A 14 -24.09 -16.74 15.45
N LEU A 15 -24.65 -17.46 14.47
CA LEU A 15 -24.06 -17.54 13.13
C LEU A 15 -24.24 -16.25 12.30
N ALA A 16 -25.31 -15.50 12.50
CA ALA A 16 -25.54 -14.25 11.77
C ALA A 16 -24.59 -13.12 12.21
N ALA A 17 -24.14 -13.13 13.46
CA ALA A 17 -23.23 -12.12 14.00
C ALA A 17 -21.76 -12.33 13.56
N ALA A 18 -21.36 -13.56 13.24
CA ALA A 18 -19.98 -13.87 12.82
C ALA A 18 -19.67 -13.43 11.37
N ALA A 19 -20.68 -13.29 10.51
CA ALA A 19 -20.49 -12.90 9.11
C ALA A 19 -20.20 -11.40 8.91
N LEU A 20 -20.48 -10.55 9.91
CA LEU A 20 -20.34 -9.09 9.80
C LEU A 20 -18.92 -8.58 10.12
N LEU A 21 -18.04 -9.42 10.68
CA LEU A 21 -16.70 -9.01 11.12
C LEU A 21 -15.61 -9.19 10.05
N GLY A 22 -15.92 -9.79 8.88
CA GLY A 22 -14.94 -10.07 7.83
C GLY A 22 -14.73 -8.98 6.77
N GLY A 23 -15.48 -7.87 6.81
CA GLY A 23 -15.59 -6.94 5.68
C GLY A 23 -14.47 -5.91 5.54
N CYS A 24 -13.79 -5.51 6.62
CA CYS A 24 -12.91 -4.34 6.56
C CYS A 24 -11.53 -4.59 5.93
N ALA A 25 -11.06 -5.85 5.88
CA ALA A 25 -9.72 -6.17 5.39
C ALA A 25 -9.70 -6.63 3.91
N GLY A 26 -10.80 -7.21 3.40
CA GLY A 26 -10.85 -7.79 2.05
C GLY A 26 -11.07 -6.79 0.91
N VAL A 27 -11.73 -5.66 1.19
CA VAL A 27 -12.15 -4.69 0.14
C VAL A 27 -10.97 -4.04 -0.59
N LEU A 28 -9.79 -3.97 0.04
CA LEU A 28 -8.60 -3.39 -0.57
C LEU A 28 -7.68 -4.43 -1.23
N GLN A 29 -8.04 -5.71 -1.31
CA GLN A 29 -7.19 -6.71 -1.98
C GLN A 29 -7.24 -6.61 -3.51
N ARG A 30 -8.25 -5.93 -4.06
CA ARG A 30 -8.31 -5.52 -5.47
C ARG A 30 -8.94 -4.13 -5.59
N VAL A 31 -8.10 -3.16 -5.95
CA VAL A 31 -8.55 -1.83 -6.36
C VAL A 31 -8.48 -1.75 -7.88
N ASP A 32 -9.61 -2.02 -8.50
CA ASP A 32 -9.85 -2.00 -9.94
C ASP A 32 -11.06 -1.11 -10.23
N PHE A 33 -10.96 -0.27 -11.25
CA PHE A 33 -12.03 0.60 -11.70
C PHE A 33 -12.04 0.60 -13.22
N ALA A 34 -13.24 0.65 -13.80
CA ALA A 34 -13.37 0.83 -15.23
C ALA A 34 -12.84 2.21 -15.63
N PRO A 35 -12.11 2.34 -16.76
CA PRO A 35 -11.81 3.65 -17.31
C PRO A 35 -13.09 4.47 -17.50
N GLY A 36 -13.04 5.76 -17.17
CA GLY A 36 -14.19 6.66 -17.20
C GLY A 36 -15.00 6.73 -15.89
N THR A 37 -14.76 5.84 -14.92
CA THR A 37 -15.43 5.88 -13.60
C THR A 37 -15.24 7.26 -12.95
N PRO A 38 -16.32 7.94 -12.51
CA PRO A 38 -16.22 9.22 -11.83
C PRO A 38 -15.45 9.14 -10.51
N ARG A 39 -14.71 10.21 -10.17
CA ARG A 39 -14.04 10.36 -8.87
C ARG A 39 -14.98 10.09 -7.68
N ALA A 40 -16.22 10.57 -7.74
CA ALA A 40 -17.19 10.38 -6.67
C ALA A 40 -17.44 8.90 -6.36
N ASP A 41 -17.48 8.04 -7.38
CA ASP A 41 -17.71 6.60 -7.21
C ASP A 41 -16.48 5.91 -6.61
N VAL A 42 -15.26 6.38 -6.96
CA VAL A 42 -14.02 5.92 -6.32
C VAL A 42 -14.05 6.24 -4.82
N LEU A 43 -14.42 7.48 -4.46
CA LEU A 43 -14.52 7.91 -3.07
C LEU A 43 -15.64 7.21 -2.32
N ALA A 44 -16.77 6.92 -2.97
CA ALA A 44 -17.87 6.18 -2.36
C ALA A 44 -17.47 4.73 -2.02
N ARG A 45 -16.66 4.08 -2.87
CA ARG A 45 -16.19 2.71 -2.65
C ARG A 45 -15.02 2.62 -1.67
N LEU A 46 -14.04 3.51 -1.77
CA LEU A 46 -12.77 3.39 -1.01
C LEU A 46 -12.66 4.37 0.16
N GLY A 47 -13.55 5.35 0.25
CA GLY A 47 -13.40 6.48 1.16
C GLY A 47 -12.37 7.50 0.69
N PRO A 48 -12.02 8.48 1.55
CA PRO A 48 -11.04 9.51 1.23
C PRO A 48 -9.63 8.89 1.04
N PRO A 49 -8.86 9.34 0.03
CA PRO A 49 -7.49 8.88 -0.14
C PRO A 49 -6.58 9.44 0.97
N GLY A 50 -5.50 8.73 1.26
CA GLY A 50 -4.49 9.21 2.20
C GLY A 50 -3.72 10.42 1.67
N ARG A 51 -3.62 10.55 0.35
CA ARG A 51 -3.03 11.71 -0.33
C ARG A 51 -3.63 11.88 -1.73
N VAL A 52 -3.78 13.12 -2.16
CA VAL A 52 -4.04 13.49 -3.55
C VAL A 52 -2.79 14.17 -4.11
N VAL A 53 -2.31 13.73 -5.27
CA VAL A 53 -1.11 14.27 -5.92
C VAL A 53 -1.47 14.80 -7.31
N ALA A 54 -1.07 16.02 -7.62
CA ALA A 54 -1.27 16.58 -8.96
C ALA A 54 -0.38 15.84 -9.97
N LEU A 55 -0.94 15.52 -11.14
CA LEU A 55 -0.24 15.00 -12.31
C LEU A 55 -0.37 16.01 -13.46
N ALA A 56 0.47 15.90 -14.49
CA ALA A 56 0.39 16.79 -15.66
C ALA A 56 -0.99 16.74 -16.35
N ASP A 57 -1.61 15.56 -16.37
CA ASP A 57 -2.88 15.31 -17.06
C ASP A 57 -4.06 15.04 -16.11
N GLY A 58 -3.94 15.42 -14.85
CA GLY A 58 -5.00 15.29 -13.86
C GLY A 58 -4.47 15.12 -12.44
N GLU A 59 -4.93 14.10 -11.73
CA GLU A 59 -4.51 13.86 -10.35
C GLU A 59 -4.43 12.36 -10.04
N ARG A 60 -3.71 12.03 -8.97
CA ARG A 60 -3.58 10.69 -8.42
C ARG A 60 -4.15 10.65 -7.02
N LEU A 61 -5.06 9.72 -6.78
CA LEU A 61 -5.52 9.35 -5.45
C LEU A 61 -4.65 8.20 -4.93
N GLN A 62 -3.98 8.41 -3.81
CA GLN A 62 -3.10 7.41 -3.19
C GLN A 62 -3.80 6.73 -2.01
N TYR A 63 -3.88 5.41 -2.08
CA TYR A 63 -4.43 4.54 -1.03
C TYR A 63 -3.34 3.58 -0.57
N SER A 64 -2.66 3.89 0.53
CA SER A 64 -1.56 3.08 1.06
C SER A 64 -1.97 2.42 2.37
N GLN A 65 -1.61 1.14 2.52
CA GLN A 65 -1.76 0.41 3.79
C GLN A 65 -0.50 0.50 4.67
N GLN A 66 0.57 1.16 4.19
CA GLN A 66 1.78 1.38 4.98
C GLN A 66 1.49 2.21 6.23
N PRO A 67 2.21 1.96 7.34
CA PRO A 67 3.28 0.97 7.52
C PRO A 67 2.80 -0.44 7.90
N ALA A 68 1.49 -0.60 8.17
CA ALA A 68 0.95 -1.84 8.74
C ALA A 68 0.74 -2.94 7.68
N GLY A 69 0.44 -2.57 6.44
CA GLY A 69 0.21 -3.49 5.32
C GLY A 69 1.28 -3.39 4.23
N GLN A 70 1.13 -4.21 3.20
CA GLN A 70 2.12 -4.44 2.13
C GLN A 70 1.63 -4.00 0.74
N PHE A 71 0.49 -3.31 0.69
CA PHE A 71 -0.14 -2.86 -0.55
C PHE A 71 -0.32 -1.34 -0.55
N ALA A 72 -0.08 -0.74 -1.70
CA ALA A 72 -0.53 0.61 -2.01
C ALA A 72 -1.12 0.63 -3.41
N TYR A 73 -2.17 1.41 -3.58
CA TYR A 73 -2.89 1.57 -4.84
C TYR A 73 -2.91 3.02 -5.27
N MET A 74 -2.70 3.24 -6.56
CA MET A 74 -2.77 4.55 -7.20
C MET A 74 -3.93 4.54 -8.17
N VAL A 75 -4.86 5.46 -7.99
CA VAL A 75 -5.98 5.70 -8.92
C VAL A 75 -5.72 7.03 -9.61
N ASP A 76 -5.39 6.97 -10.88
CA ASP A 76 -5.12 8.15 -11.70
C ASP A 76 -6.41 8.61 -12.36
N LEU A 77 -6.72 9.89 -12.19
CA LEU A 77 -7.87 10.57 -12.77
C LEU A 77 -7.38 11.56 -13.82
N ASP A 78 -8.12 11.69 -14.91
CA ASP A 78 -7.91 12.75 -15.88
C ASP A 78 -8.38 14.12 -15.36
N ARG A 79 -8.16 15.18 -16.14
CA ARG A 79 -8.61 16.55 -15.81
C ARG A 79 -10.13 16.70 -15.67
N SER A 80 -10.92 15.73 -16.16
CA SER A 80 -12.38 15.70 -15.99
C SER A 80 -12.82 14.96 -14.71
N GLY A 81 -11.86 14.47 -13.91
CA GLY A 81 -12.13 13.74 -12.69
C GLY A 81 -12.61 12.31 -12.95
N ARG A 82 -12.17 11.69 -14.05
CA ARG A 82 -12.53 10.31 -14.42
C ARG A 82 -11.32 9.40 -14.39
N VAL A 83 -11.52 8.16 -13.92
CA VAL A 83 -10.46 7.16 -13.83
C VAL A 83 -9.86 6.87 -15.20
N VAL A 84 -8.55 7.00 -15.29
CA VAL A 84 -7.74 6.52 -16.41
C VAL A 84 -7.22 5.12 -16.11
N GLN A 85 -6.73 4.92 -14.87
CA GLN A 85 -6.18 3.64 -14.42
C GLN A 85 -6.20 3.52 -12.91
N ALA A 86 -6.22 2.28 -12.41
CA ALA A 86 -6.00 1.93 -11.02
C ALA A 86 -4.98 0.79 -10.93
N ARG A 87 -3.95 0.94 -10.10
CA ARG A 87 -2.82 0.00 -10.04
C ARG A 87 -2.37 -0.26 -8.61
N GLN A 88 -2.04 -1.52 -8.29
CA GLN A 88 -1.19 -1.83 -7.13
C GLN A 88 0.25 -1.46 -7.50
N VAL A 89 0.92 -0.65 -6.67
CA VAL A 89 2.24 -0.09 -7.01
C VAL A 89 3.41 -0.64 -6.19
N LEU A 90 3.16 -1.40 -5.12
CA LEU A 90 4.21 -2.07 -4.35
C LEU A 90 4.44 -3.47 -4.93
N THR A 91 5.00 -3.52 -6.15
CA THR A 91 5.41 -4.75 -6.84
C THR A 91 6.80 -4.62 -7.44
N GLY A 92 7.48 -5.74 -7.67
CA GLY A 92 8.79 -5.76 -8.34
C GLY A 92 8.80 -5.06 -9.71
N ASN A 93 7.76 -5.22 -10.52
CA ASN A 93 7.65 -4.56 -11.84
C ASN A 93 7.56 -3.03 -11.73
N GLU A 94 6.83 -2.53 -10.72
CA GLU A 94 6.67 -1.11 -10.49
C GLU A 94 7.97 -0.51 -9.90
N PHE A 95 8.63 -1.22 -8.98
CA PHE A 95 9.92 -0.85 -8.42
C PHE A 95 11.05 -0.82 -9.45
N ALA A 96 11.02 -1.70 -10.45
CA ALA A 96 11.99 -1.71 -11.55
C ALA A 96 11.98 -0.42 -12.40
N ARG A 97 10.95 0.43 -12.26
CA ARG A 97 10.89 1.73 -12.94
C ARG A 97 11.70 2.83 -12.26
N VAL A 98 12.13 2.64 -11.01
CA VAL A 98 12.92 3.65 -10.30
C VAL A 98 14.22 3.91 -11.05
N ARG A 99 14.55 5.18 -11.29
CA ARG A 99 15.76 5.59 -12.01
C ARG A 99 16.76 6.28 -11.09
N PRO A 100 17.81 5.57 -10.63
CA PRO A 100 18.90 6.19 -9.87
C PRO A 100 19.55 7.34 -10.65
N GLY A 101 19.89 8.42 -9.96
CA GLY A 101 20.45 9.65 -10.52
C GLY A 101 19.42 10.61 -11.12
N GLU A 102 18.18 10.15 -11.34
CA GLU A 102 17.12 10.96 -11.95
C GLU A 102 15.93 11.15 -11.00
N TRP A 103 15.42 10.06 -10.42
CA TRP A 103 14.27 10.13 -9.51
C TRP A 103 14.66 10.78 -8.20
N THR A 104 13.78 11.63 -7.70
CA THR A 104 13.87 12.25 -6.38
C THR A 104 12.99 11.51 -5.37
N ARG A 105 13.13 11.85 -4.08
CA ARG A 105 12.17 11.48 -3.03
C ARG A 105 10.72 11.76 -3.46
N ALA A 106 10.48 12.93 -4.06
CA ALA A 106 9.15 13.33 -4.47
C ALA A 106 8.60 12.44 -5.59
N ASP A 107 9.45 11.98 -6.52
CA ASP A 107 9.05 11.01 -7.55
C ASP A 107 8.68 9.65 -6.93
N VAL A 108 9.52 9.15 -6.01
CA VAL A 108 9.28 7.89 -5.31
C VAL A 108 7.97 7.95 -4.52
N GLU A 109 7.75 9.01 -3.74
CA GLU A 109 6.51 9.17 -2.95
C GLU A 109 5.27 9.44 -3.84
N ARG A 110 5.42 10.06 -5.02
CA ARG A 110 4.33 10.19 -6.00
C ARG A 110 3.93 8.84 -6.59
N GLU A 111 4.90 7.97 -6.87
CA GLU A 111 4.66 6.68 -7.51
C GLU A 111 4.21 5.60 -6.51
N PHE A 112 4.78 5.57 -5.31
CA PHE A 112 4.55 4.48 -4.34
C PHE A 112 3.80 4.91 -3.07
N GLY A 113 3.55 6.21 -2.91
CA GLY A 113 2.98 6.77 -1.69
C GLY A 113 4.03 6.88 -0.58
N ARG A 114 3.57 7.16 0.64
CA ARG A 114 4.46 7.28 1.81
C ARG A 114 5.14 5.93 2.12
N PRO A 115 6.45 5.92 2.42
CA PRO A 115 7.15 4.71 2.84
C PRO A 115 6.67 4.24 4.22
N ALA A 116 6.95 2.98 4.54
CA ALA A 116 6.72 2.42 5.87
C ALA A 116 7.62 3.09 6.91
N MET A 117 8.89 3.29 6.53
CA MET A 117 9.92 3.86 7.40
C MET A 117 10.81 4.81 6.60
N VAL A 118 11.38 5.78 7.31
CA VAL A 118 12.43 6.66 6.81
C VAL A 118 13.59 6.56 7.80
N GLU A 119 14.69 5.98 7.36
CA GLU A 119 15.84 5.65 8.19
C GLU A 119 17.06 6.49 7.80
N ARG A 120 17.94 6.74 8.76
CA ARG A 120 19.28 7.31 8.53
C ARG A 120 20.30 6.34 9.08
N THR A 121 21.26 5.92 8.25
CA THR A 121 22.33 5.02 8.66
C THR A 121 23.65 5.79 8.74
N GLY A 122 24.55 5.39 9.65
CA GLY A 122 25.82 6.09 9.84
C GLY A 122 26.71 6.09 8.59
N ASP A 123 26.61 5.05 7.77
CA ASP A 123 27.45 4.85 6.58
C ASP A 123 26.84 5.44 5.29
N TRP A 124 25.69 6.12 5.37
CA TRP A 124 25.01 6.66 4.19
C TRP A 124 24.63 8.14 4.37
N ALA A 125 25.06 8.96 3.42
CA ALA A 125 24.81 10.40 3.42
C ALA A 125 23.42 10.73 2.84
N GLY A 126 22.36 10.32 3.54
CA GLY A 126 20.98 10.68 3.21
C GLY A 126 19.94 9.73 3.83
N ASP A 127 18.69 9.89 3.41
CA ASP A 127 17.59 9.09 3.95
C ASP A 127 17.43 7.79 3.15
N VAL A 128 17.07 6.71 3.85
CA VAL A 128 16.66 5.44 3.26
C VAL A 128 15.16 5.29 3.44
N LEU A 129 14.42 5.21 2.34
CA LEU A 129 12.98 4.94 2.36
C LEU A 129 12.75 3.44 2.32
N THR A 130 11.97 2.92 3.25
CA THR A 130 11.69 1.48 3.32
C THR A 130 10.21 1.24 3.04
N TYR A 131 9.91 0.45 2.02
CA TYR A 131 8.56 -0.02 1.69
C TYR A 131 8.42 -1.50 2.04
N ARG A 132 7.33 -1.87 2.69
CA ARG A 132 6.95 -3.27 2.92
C ARG A 132 6.12 -3.76 1.75
N TRP A 133 6.44 -4.92 1.20
CA TRP A 133 5.68 -5.48 0.09
C TRP A 133 5.72 -7.01 0.13
N ASN A 134 5.01 -7.66 -0.77
CA ASN A 134 4.92 -9.11 -0.81
C ASN A 134 5.07 -9.62 -2.25
N ASP A 135 5.94 -10.61 -2.46
CA ASP A 135 6.15 -11.30 -3.74
C ASP A 135 5.90 -12.82 -3.67
N GLY A 136 5.24 -13.27 -2.61
CA GLY A 136 5.24 -14.66 -2.15
C GLY A 136 5.99 -14.84 -0.83
N SER A 137 6.78 -13.84 -0.42
CA SER A 137 7.34 -13.68 0.93
C SER A 137 7.18 -12.24 1.41
N ASP A 138 7.34 -12.01 2.72
CA ASP A 138 7.39 -10.66 3.28
C ASP A 138 8.71 -10.00 2.91
N MET A 139 8.64 -8.84 2.26
CA MET A 139 9.80 -8.18 1.66
C MET A 139 9.90 -6.71 2.06
N PHE A 140 11.14 -6.23 2.12
CA PHE A 140 11.45 -4.82 2.08
C PHE A 140 11.95 -4.41 0.69
N PHE A 141 11.62 -3.18 0.32
CA PHE A 141 12.25 -2.44 -0.76
C PHE A 141 12.82 -1.14 -0.20
N TRP A 142 14.14 -0.99 -0.27
CA TRP A 142 14.88 0.17 0.20
C TRP A 142 15.25 1.09 -0.95
N VAL A 143 15.00 2.38 -0.77
CA VAL A 143 15.41 3.45 -1.69
C VAL A 143 16.37 4.37 -0.96
N TYR A 144 17.64 4.35 -1.37
CA TYR A 144 18.70 5.16 -0.78
C TYR A 144 18.78 6.50 -1.51
N LEU A 145 18.50 7.58 -0.79
CA LEU A 145 18.58 8.95 -1.27
C LEU A 145 19.90 9.58 -0.86
N ASP A 146 20.49 10.46 -1.67
CA ASP A 146 21.54 11.35 -1.19
C ASP A 146 20.98 12.54 -0.38
N SER A 147 21.88 13.39 0.13
CA SER A 147 21.51 14.62 0.86
C SER A 147 20.70 15.61 0.03
N GLY A 148 20.73 15.51 -1.30
CA GLY A 148 19.90 16.28 -2.24
C GLY A 148 18.53 15.64 -2.50
N ASN A 149 18.17 14.57 -1.80
CA ASN A 149 16.96 13.76 -2.03
C ASN A 149 16.88 13.09 -3.41
N VAL A 150 18.01 12.81 -4.05
CA VAL A 150 18.06 12.07 -5.32
C VAL A 150 18.35 10.60 -5.03
N VAL A 151 17.61 9.70 -5.68
CA VAL A 151 17.82 8.25 -5.58
C VAL A 151 19.20 7.89 -6.10
N ARG A 152 20.01 7.19 -5.32
CA ARG A 152 21.31 6.67 -5.74
C ARG A 152 21.35 5.16 -5.85
N ARG A 153 20.54 4.46 -5.07
CA ARG A 153 20.49 3.01 -5.06
C ARG A 153 19.11 2.53 -4.63
N THR A 154 18.70 1.39 -5.17
CA THR A 154 17.56 0.61 -4.69
C THR A 154 18.05 -0.78 -4.30
N GLN A 155 17.41 -1.39 -3.30
CA GLN A 155 17.69 -2.75 -2.87
C GLN A 155 16.39 -3.40 -2.41
N GLN A 156 16.31 -4.73 -2.50
CA GLN A 156 15.22 -5.50 -1.90
C GLN A 156 15.76 -6.69 -1.13
N GLY A 157 14.98 -7.19 -0.17
CA GLY A 157 15.34 -8.33 0.65
C GLY A 157 14.18 -8.77 1.52
N MET A 158 14.23 -10.02 2.01
CA MET A 158 13.20 -10.55 2.89
C MET A 158 13.16 -9.77 4.20
N GLU A 159 11.94 -9.49 4.68
CA GLU A 159 11.68 -8.98 6.02
C GLU A 159 11.89 -10.13 7.02
N PHE A 160 13.11 -10.27 7.54
CA PHE A 160 13.39 -11.25 8.59
C PHE A 160 12.90 -10.73 9.94
N ILE A 161 11.75 -11.22 10.40
CA ILE A 161 11.12 -10.81 11.67
C ILE A 161 11.95 -11.22 12.92
N ASN A 162 13.06 -11.96 12.77
CA ASN A 162 13.88 -12.44 13.91
C ASN A 162 15.39 -12.44 13.64
N ALA A 163 15.98 -11.36 13.14
CA ALA A 163 17.43 -11.23 13.25
C ALA A 163 17.79 -11.04 14.74
N PRO A 164 18.62 -11.91 15.36
CA PRO A 164 19.12 -11.61 16.70
C PRO A 164 19.84 -10.26 16.64
N ASN A 165 19.59 -9.40 17.62
CA ASN A 165 20.36 -8.17 17.78
C ASN A 165 21.84 -8.55 17.70
N ARG A 166 22.56 -7.94 16.75
CA ARG A 166 24.02 -8.02 16.77
C ARG A 166 24.46 -6.92 17.73
N ASP A 167 24.64 -7.34 18.98
CA ASP A 167 25.34 -6.60 20.03
C ASP A 167 26.76 -6.23 19.60
#